data_AF-A0A7S1EH63-F1
#
_entry.id   AF-A0A7S1EH63-F1
#
_cell.length_a   1.000
_cell.length_b   1.000
_cell.length_c   1.000
_cell.angle_alpha   90.00
_cell.angle_beta   90.00
_cell.angle_gamma   90.00
#
_symmetry.space_group_name_H-M   'P 1'
#
loop_
_entity.id
_entity.type
_entity.pdbx_description
1 polymer ?
#
loop_
_entity_poly.entity_id
_entity_poly.type
_entity_poly.pdbx_seq_one_letter_code
_entity_poly.pdbx_strand_id
1 'polypeptide(L)'
;SETELSYERLLRLYKEVSGRSPSKGQLPFSTDWFMTWQPNIHASLFLNIHEYLNKAAVVDEIDTVIKAYQLYLEQTQVLDLEPMLSITRAWRLVKFVDNGMLTLTPCSKCGGHFVTHPHEIARHYVCGLCNPPARAGKGRSRGAIQVH
;
A
#
# COMPACT_ATOMS: atom_id res chain seq x y z
N SER A 1 -3.40 -14.37 13.73
CA SER A 1 -1.95 -14.53 13.52
C SER A 1 -1.77 -15.01 12.10
N GLU A 2 -0.89 -14.40 11.31
CA GLU A 2 -0.69 -14.77 9.89
C GLU A 2 0.15 -16.04 9.71
N THR A 3 0.68 -16.59 10.81
CA THR A 3 1.46 -17.84 10.80
C THR A 3 1.12 -18.67 12.03
N GLU A 4 1.34 -19.98 11.93
CA GLU A 4 1.20 -20.94 13.03
C GLU A 4 2.50 -21.10 13.86
N LEU A 5 3.55 -20.34 13.53
CA LEU A 5 4.84 -20.40 14.21
C LEU A 5 4.79 -19.65 15.55
N SER A 6 5.47 -20.21 16.56
CA SER A 6 5.69 -19.49 17.81
C SER A 6 6.57 -18.27 17.59
N TYR A 7 6.46 -17.28 18.49
CA TYR A 7 7.27 -16.06 18.45
C TYR A 7 8.79 -16.36 18.41
N GLU A 8 9.25 -17.35 19.16
CA GLU A 8 10.66 -17.77 19.14
C GLU A 8 11.09 -18.35 17.80
N ARG A 9 10.24 -19.16 17.15
CA ARG A 9 10.52 -19.71 15.82
C ARG A 9 10.57 -18.60 14.78
N LEU A 10 9.66 -17.63 14.84
CA LEU A 10 9.67 -16.45 13.96
C LEU A 10 10.94 -15.62 14.11
N LEU A 11 11.41 -15.40 15.34
CA LEU A 11 12.66 -14.66 15.59
C LEU A 11 13.89 -15.38 15.02
N ARG A 12 13.96 -16.72 15.17
CA ARG A 12 15.05 -17.52 14.60
C ARG A 12 15.02 -17.48 13.08
N LEU A 13 13.85 -17.75 12.49
CA LEU A 13 13.66 -17.72 11.04
C LEU A 13 14.03 -16.35 10.45
N TYR A 14 13.59 -15.25 11.07
CA TYR A 14 13.95 -13.91 10.60
C TYR A 14 15.46 -13.67 10.62
N LYS A 15 16.17 -14.11 11.67
CA LYS A 15 17.63 -14.00 11.74
C LYS A 15 18.33 -14.86 10.68
N GLU A 16 17.85 -16.07 10.46
CA GLU A 16 18.39 -16.99 9.44
C GLU A 16 18.24 -16.41 8.03
N VAL A 17 17.08 -15.83 7.71
CA VAL A 17 16.78 -15.29 6.38
C VAL A 17 17.41 -13.90 6.16
N SER A 18 17.34 -13.02 7.16
CA SER A 18 17.75 -11.61 6.99
C SER A 18 19.14 -11.27 7.51
N GLY A 19 19.79 -12.19 8.23
CA GLY A 19 21.10 -11.97 8.87
C GLY A 19 21.10 -10.97 10.03
N ARG A 20 19.94 -10.41 10.40
CA ARG A 20 19.82 -9.39 11.46
C ARG A 20 18.63 -9.67 12.38
N SER A 21 18.60 -9.00 13.53
CA SER A 21 17.41 -9.02 14.39
C SER A 21 16.32 -8.13 13.81
N PRO A 22 15.03 -8.46 14.00
CA PRO A 22 13.95 -7.58 13.56
C PRO A 22 14.01 -6.25 14.32
N SER A 23 13.55 -5.18 13.66
CA SER A 23 13.50 -3.86 14.28
C SER A 23 12.62 -3.89 15.52
N LYS A 24 13.11 -3.29 16.62
CA LYS A 24 12.29 -3.05 17.80
C LYS A 24 11.33 -1.91 17.49
N GLY A 25 10.04 -2.10 17.74
CA GLY A 25 9.03 -1.08 17.50
C GLY A 25 7.70 -1.70 17.13
N GLN A 26 6.63 -0.96 17.38
CA GLN A 26 5.31 -1.37 16.96
C GLN A 26 5.10 -1.07 15.47
N LEU A 27 4.23 -1.84 14.83
CA LEU A 27 3.83 -1.61 13.44
C LEU A 27 3.17 -0.22 13.27
N PRO A 28 3.10 0.33 12.04
CA PRO A 28 2.44 1.61 11.82
C PRO A 28 0.99 1.58 12.33
N PHE A 29 0.66 2.42 13.32
CA PHE A 29 -0.69 2.52 13.87
C PHE A 29 -1.56 3.56 13.20
N SER A 30 -0.96 4.53 12.50
CA SER A 30 -1.69 5.62 11.88
C SER A 30 -1.97 5.35 10.40
N THR A 31 -3.13 5.83 9.96
CA THR A 31 -3.54 5.90 8.56
C THR A 31 -2.84 7.04 7.79
N ASP A 32 -2.22 8.00 8.50
CA ASP A 32 -1.67 9.24 7.92
C ASP A 32 -0.68 9.00 6.78
N TRP A 33 0.17 7.98 6.91
CA TRP A 33 1.16 7.68 5.88
C TRP A 33 0.48 7.41 4.53
N PHE A 34 -0.65 6.71 4.52
CA PHE A 34 -1.42 6.39 3.33
C PHE A 34 -2.14 7.61 2.72
N MET A 35 -2.25 8.72 3.45
CA MET A 35 -2.83 9.98 2.94
C MET A 35 -1.79 10.90 2.31
N THR A 36 -0.50 10.63 2.48
CA THR A 36 0.56 11.43 1.88
C THR A 36 0.69 11.14 0.38
N TRP A 37 1.06 12.15 -0.41
CA TRP A 37 0.95 12.14 -1.87
C TRP A 37 1.46 10.87 -2.60
N GLN A 38 2.77 10.61 -2.63
CA GLN A 38 3.29 9.43 -3.33
C GLN A 38 2.89 8.12 -2.64
N PRO A 39 3.01 7.98 -1.30
CA PRO A 39 2.50 6.80 -0.59
C PRO A 39 1.05 6.45 -0.90
N ASN A 40 0.17 7.44 -1.04
CA ASN A 40 -1.23 7.25 -1.41
C ASN A 40 -1.35 6.62 -2.80
N ILE A 41 -0.56 7.08 -3.77
CA ILE A 41 -0.58 6.53 -5.13
C ILE A 41 -0.12 5.06 -5.13
N HIS A 42 0.97 4.74 -4.43
CA HIS A 42 1.46 3.36 -4.29
C HIS A 42 0.47 2.46 -3.53
N ALA A 43 -0.10 2.95 -2.44
CA ALA A 43 -1.11 2.26 -1.65
C ALA A 43 -2.38 1.98 -2.46
N SER A 44 -2.82 2.96 -3.26
CA SER A 44 -3.97 2.83 -4.13
C SER A 44 -3.72 1.80 -5.24
N LEU A 45 -2.54 1.81 -5.86
CA LEU A 45 -2.17 0.80 -6.85
C LEU A 45 -2.27 -0.61 -6.25
N PHE A 46 -1.61 -0.85 -5.12
CA PHE A 46 -1.68 -2.14 -4.42
C PHE A 46 -3.12 -2.52 -4.06
N LEU A 47 -3.90 -1.61 -3.47
CA LEU A 47 -5.23 -1.93 -2.97
C LEU A 47 -6.21 -2.23 -4.12
N ASN A 48 -6.08 -1.56 -5.28
CA ASN A 48 -6.87 -1.90 -6.46
C ASN A 48 -6.53 -3.31 -6.98
N ILE A 49 -5.26 -3.69 -7.00
CA ILE A 49 -4.84 -5.05 -7.36
C ILE A 49 -5.41 -6.07 -6.37
N HIS A 50 -5.30 -5.80 -5.07
CA HIS A 50 -5.83 -6.64 -4.01
C HIS A 50 -7.34 -6.84 -4.13
N GLU A 51 -8.11 -5.76 -4.29
CA GLU A 51 -9.56 -5.79 -4.48
C GLU A 51 -9.97 -6.59 -5.73
N TYR A 52 -9.20 -6.48 -6.81
CA TYR A 52 -9.44 -7.27 -8.02
C TYR A 52 -9.21 -8.77 -7.77
N LEU A 53 -8.07 -9.14 -7.16
CA LEU A 53 -7.76 -10.55 -6.87
C LEU A 53 -8.77 -11.17 -5.90
N ASN A 54 -9.15 -10.43 -4.85
CA ASN A 54 -10.13 -10.88 -3.86
C ASN A 54 -11.52 -11.14 -4.47
N LYS A 55 -11.87 -10.44 -5.56
CA LYS A 55 -13.11 -10.67 -6.32
C LYS A 55 -12.98 -11.77 -7.37
N ALA A 56 -11.79 -11.96 -7.92
CA ALA A 56 -11.56 -12.85 -9.06
C ALA A 56 -11.30 -14.31 -8.66
N ALA A 57 -10.85 -14.58 -7.43
CA ALA A 57 -10.46 -15.92 -7.00
C ALA A 57 -10.78 -16.19 -5.53
N VAL A 58 -11.11 -17.44 -5.21
CA VAL A 58 -11.22 -17.91 -3.83
C VAL A 58 -9.82 -18.34 -3.39
N VAL A 59 -9.11 -17.42 -2.74
CA VAL A 59 -7.76 -17.61 -2.21
C VAL A 59 -7.75 -17.11 -0.78
N ASP A 60 -6.91 -17.71 0.07
CA ASP A 60 -6.76 -17.25 1.45
C ASP A 60 -6.37 -15.77 1.51
N GLU A 61 -6.81 -15.07 2.55
CA GLU A 61 -6.64 -13.62 2.69
C GLU A 61 -5.15 -13.23 2.62
N ILE A 62 -4.30 -13.95 3.34
CA ILE A 62 -2.85 -13.68 3.36
C ILE A 62 -2.19 -13.95 2.01
N ASP A 63 -2.62 -14.99 1.30
CA ASP A 63 -2.11 -15.32 -0.03
C ASP A 63 -2.52 -14.25 -1.06
N THR A 64 -3.71 -13.68 -0.92
CA THR A 64 -4.19 -12.56 -1.73
C THR A 64 -3.33 -11.32 -1.49
N VAL A 65 -2.98 -11.02 -0.24
CA VAL A 65 -2.04 -9.93 0.10
C VAL A 65 -0.66 -10.15 -0.53
N ILE A 66 -0.11 -11.36 -0.42
CA ILE A 66 1.21 -11.70 -0.97
C ILE A 66 1.21 -11.54 -2.49
N LYS A 67 0.21 -12.10 -3.20
CA LYS A 67 0.10 -12.01 -4.66
C LYS A 67 -0.11 -10.57 -5.13
N ALA A 68 -0.99 -9.81 -4.46
CA ALA A 68 -1.20 -8.40 -4.79
C ALA A 68 0.07 -7.58 -4.61
N TYR A 69 0.86 -7.87 -3.58
CA TYR A 69 2.12 -7.18 -3.32
C TYR A 69 3.18 -7.52 -4.39
N GLN A 70 3.26 -8.78 -4.84
CA GLN A 70 4.14 -9.17 -5.95
C GLN A 70 3.79 -8.41 -7.24
N LEU A 71 2.51 -8.37 -7.61
CA LEU A 71 2.05 -7.62 -8.78
C LEU A 71 2.30 -6.10 -8.66
N TYR A 72 2.15 -5.54 -7.46
CA TYR A 72 2.52 -4.16 -7.18
C TYR A 72 4.02 -3.91 -7.45
N LEU A 73 4.90 -4.80 -6.99
CA LEU A 73 6.34 -4.68 -7.22
C LEU A 73 6.67 -4.75 -8.72
N GLU A 74 6.09 -5.72 -9.43
CA GLU A 74 6.24 -5.85 -10.88
C GLU A 74 5.80 -4.58 -11.61
N GLN A 75 4.64 -4.03 -11.24
CA GLN A 75 4.12 -2.81 -11.87
C GLN A 75 5.01 -1.59 -11.59
N THR A 76 5.53 -1.44 -10.37
CA THR A 76 6.46 -0.35 -10.04
C THR A 76 7.78 -0.49 -10.78
N GLN A 77 8.28 -1.72 -10.95
CA GLN A 77 9.50 -1.99 -11.71
C GLN A 77 9.33 -1.64 -13.19
N VAL A 78 8.21 -2.02 -13.81
CA VAL A 78 7.90 -1.69 -15.21
C VAL A 78 7.84 -0.19 -15.45
N LEU A 79 7.40 0.57 -14.44
CA LEU A 79 7.29 2.03 -14.50
C LEU A 79 8.56 2.78 -14.05
N ASP A 80 9.65 2.07 -13.75
CA ASP A 80 10.89 2.62 -13.17
C ASP A 80 10.64 3.46 -11.90
N LEU A 81 9.68 3.01 -11.07
CA LEU A 81 9.34 3.62 -9.80
C LEU A 81 9.99 2.88 -8.63
N GLU A 82 10.48 3.64 -7.66
CA GLU A 82 10.99 3.08 -6.40
C GLU A 82 9.80 2.64 -5.53
N PRO A 83 9.73 1.37 -5.09
CA PRO A 83 8.61 0.90 -4.27
C PRO A 83 8.58 1.61 -2.91
N MET A 84 7.53 2.39 -2.65
CA MET A 84 7.36 3.06 -1.34
C MET A 84 6.59 2.21 -0.31
N LEU A 85 5.75 1.30 -0.79
CA LEU A 85 4.98 0.38 0.04
C LEU A 85 5.83 -0.86 0.35
N SER A 86 5.98 -1.18 1.64
CA SER A 86 6.54 -2.46 2.09
C SER A 86 5.43 -3.49 2.29
N ILE A 87 5.76 -4.78 2.28
CA ILE A 87 4.79 -5.86 2.54
C ILE A 87 4.04 -5.66 3.86
N THR A 88 4.72 -5.20 4.91
CA THR A 88 4.11 -4.91 6.20
C THR A 88 3.11 -3.76 6.13
N ARG A 89 3.41 -2.70 5.35
CA ARG A 89 2.45 -1.59 5.14
C ARG A 89 1.29 -2.02 4.25
N ALA A 90 1.54 -2.86 3.25
CA ALA A 90 0.50 -3.42 2.38
C ALA A 90 -0.50 -4.26 3.19
N TRP A 91 -0.01 -5.19 4.01
CA TRP A 91 -0.85 -5.95 4.96
C TRP A 91 -1.60 -5.02 5.92
N ARG A 92 -0.92 -4.01 6.47
CA ARG A 92 -1.55 -3.06 7.41
C ARG A 92 -2.65 -2.23 6.74
N LEU A 93 -2.48 -1.87 5.47
CA LEU A 93 -3.49 -1.18 4.68
C LEU A 93 -4.76 -2.02 4.54
N VAL A 94 -4.63 -3.31 4.22
CA VAL A 94 -5.78 -4.23 4.17
C VAL A 94 -6.49 -4.27 5.53
N LYS A 95 -5.75 -4.42 6.64
CA LYS A 95 -6.36 -4.35 7.97
C LYS A 95 -7.03 -3.02 8.28
N PHE A 96 -6.57 -1.89 7.74
CA PHE A 96 -7.29 -0.61 7.91
C PHE A 96 -8.57 -0.56 7.08
N VAL A 97 -8.60 -1.17 5.90
CA VAL A 97 -9.80 -1.29 5.07
C VAL A 97 -10.83 -2.21 5.73
N ASP A 98 -10.41 -3.38 6.22
CA ASP A 98 -11.29 -4.34 6.90
C ASP A 98 -11.94 -3.74 8.15
N ASN A 99 -11.18 -2.93 8.89
CA ASN A 99 -11.68 -2.22 10.08
C ASN A 99 -12.48 -0.94 9.74
N GLY A 100 -12.76 -0.68 8.46
CA GLY A 100 -13.52 0.48 8.02
C GLY A 100 -12.84 1.83 8.30
N MET A 101 -11.51 1.84 8.45
CA MET A 101 -10.72 3.07 8.70
C MET A 101 -10.23 3.73 7.42
N LEU A 102 -10.19 2.98 6.32
CA LEU A 102 -9.78 3.42 5.00
C LEU A 102 -10.68 2.78 3.94
N THR A 103 -10.79 3.42 2.78
CA THR A 103 -11.55 2.88 1.64
C THR A 103 -10.96 3.38 0.31
N LEU A 104 -11.52 2.92 -0.80
CA LEU A 104 -11.22 3.42 -2.15
C LEU A 104 -12.31 4.38 -2.61
N THR A 105 -11.92 5.60 -2.97
CA THR A 105 -12.83 6.61 -3.52
C THR A 105 -12.44 6.93 -4.97
N PRO A 106 -13.39 6.92 -5.93
CA PRO A 106 -13.11 7.29 -7.31
C PRO A 106 -12.85 8.79 -7.43
N CYS A 107 -11.79 9.14 -8.16
CA CYS A 107 -11.44 10.51 -8.50
C CYS A 107 -12.44 11.10 -9.50
N SER A 108 -13.00 12.26 -9.18
CA SER A 108 -13.94 13.00 -10.04
C SER A 108 -13.36 13.47 -11.38
N LYS A 109 -12.02 13.45 -11.55
CA LYS A 109 -11.33 13.84 -12.79
C LYS A 109 -10.90 12.65 -13.65
N CYS A 110 -10.11 11.72 -13.09
CA CYS A 110 -9.57 10.59 -13.86
C CYS A 110 -10.34 9.28 -13.70
N GLY A 111 -11.30 9.18 -12.77
CA GLY A 111 -12.04 7.95 -12.48
C GLY A 111 -11.24 6.87 -11.75
N GLY A 112 -9.92 7.04 -11.57
CA GLY A 112 -9.10 6.12 -10.79
C GLY A 112 -9.52 6.09 -9.32
N HIS A 113 -9.39 4.93 -8.67
CA HIS A 113 -9.76 4.74 -7.27
C HIS A 113 -8.54 4.91 -6.37
N PHE A 114 -8.66 5.77 -5.36
CA PHE A 114 -7.56 6.09 -4.46
C PHE A 114 -7.94 5.88 -3.00
N VAL A 115 -6.94 5.56 -2.18
CA VAL A 115 -7.11 5.38 -0.74
C VAL A 115 -7.55 6.70 -0.11
N THR A 116 -8.64 6.69 0.63
CA THR A 116 -9.15 7.84 1.39
C THR A 116 -9.68 7.39 2.74
N HIS A 117 -10.01 8.36 3.60
CA HIS A 117 -10.83 8.07 4.76
C HIS A 117 -12.26 7.68 4.34
N PRO A 118 -13.00 6.97 5.21
CA PRO A 118 -14.41 6.70 5.02
C PRO A 118 -15.20 8.01 4.89
N HIS A 119 -16.33 7.95 4.19
CA HIS A 119 -17.23 9.09 3.98
C HIS A 119 -16.65 10.24 3.13
N GLU A 120 -15.53 10.03 2.44
CA GLU A 120 -15.06 10.97 1.42
C GLU A 120 -16.12 11.12 0.31
N ILE A 121 -16.43 12.36 -0.06
CA ILE A 121 -17.48 12.63 -1.05
C ILE A 121 -16.87 12.48 -2.45
N ALA A 122 -17.09 11.32 -3.08
CA ALA A 122 -16.56 10.98 -4.41
C ALA A 122 -16.76 12.08 -5.47
N ARG A 123 -17.91 12.79 -5.44
CA ARG A 123 -18.21 13.88 -6.40
C ARG A 123 -17.23 15.05 -6.33
N HIS A 124 -16.56 15.25 -5.20
CA HIS A 124 -15.63 16.35 -4.95
C HIS A 124 -14.19 15.90 -4.77
N TYR A 125 -13.96 14.59 -4.61
CA TYR A 125 -12.63 14.03 -4.45
C TYR A 125 -11.79 14.16 -5.73
N VAL A 126 -10.58 14.71 -5.61
CA VAL A 126 -9.60 14.81 -6.69
C VAL A 126 -8.28 14.24 -6.20
N CYS A 127 -7.77 13.20 -6.89
CA CYS A 127 -6.57 12.51 -6.47
C CYS A 127 -5.29 13.35 -6.64
N GLY A 128 -4.23 12.95 -5.95
CA GLY A 128 -2.93 13.62 -6.00
C GLY A 128 -2.22 13.56 -7.37
N LEU A 129 -2.66 12.72 -8.31
CA LEU A 129 -2.17 12.78 -9.69
C LEU A 129 -2.89 13.88 -10.50
N CYS A 130 -4.17 14.11 -10.24
CA CYS A 130 -4.98 15.10 -10.94
C CYS A 130 -4.87 16.52 -10.34
N ASN A 131 -4.47 16.62 -9.08
CA ASN A 131 -4.19 17.86 -8.38
C ASN A 131 -2.94 17.69 -7.50
N PRO A 132 -1.74 17.64 -8.11
CA PRO A 132 -0.50 17.42 -7.39
C PRO A 132 -0.20 18.55 -6.40
N PRO A 133 0.34 18.24 -5.20
CA PRO A 133 0.74 19.28 -4.25
C PRO A 133 1.91 20.11 -4.80
N ALA A 134 2.11 21.33 -4.28
CA ALA A 134 3.13 22.27 -4.77
C ALA A 134 4.59 21.75 -4.75
N ARG A 135 4.87 20.70 -3.96
CA ARG A 135 6.18 20.03 -3.87
C ARG A 135 6.22 18.70 -4.62
N ALA A 136 5.23 18.40 -5.45
CA ALA A 136 5.24 17.24 -6.32
C ALA A 136 6.46 17.26 -7.24
N GLY A 137 7.20 16.16 -7.34
CA GLY A 137 8.44 16.08 -8.12
C GLY A 137 9.63 16.90 -7.56
N LYS A 138 9.44 17.76 -6.55
CA LYS A 138 10.52 18.53 -5.90
C LYS A 138 11.24 17.68 -4.86
N GLY A 139 12.02 16.74 -5.36
CA GLY A 139 12.90 15.86 -4.59
C GLY A 139 13.49 14.85 -5.57
N ARG A 140 14.76 15.04 -5.95
CA ARG A 140 15.48 14.13 -6.86
C ARG A 140 15.85 12.83 -6.15
N SER A 141 14.87 12.08 -5.67
CA SER A 141 15.05 10.65 -5.41
C SER A 141 14.75 9.91 -6.71
N ARG A 142 15.73 9.12 -7.18
CA ARG A 142 15.56 8.25 -8.33
C ARG A 142 14.35 7.34 -8.10
N GLY A 143 13.49 7.19 -9.11
CA GLY A 143 12.25 6.40 -9.01
C GLY A 143 11.06 7.08 -8.32
N ALA A 144 11.14 8.38 -7.95
CA ALA A 144 9.96 9.10 -7.46
C ALA A 144 9.02 9.48 -8.61
N ILE A 145 7.71 9.49 -8.31
CA ILE A 145 6.67 9.96 -9.25
C ILE A 145 6.97 11.42 -9.61
N GLN A 146 7.17 11.66 -10.90
CA GLN A 146 7.36 13.00 -11.47
C GLN A 146 6.04 13.48 -12.07
N VAL A 147 5.71 14.75 -11.84
CA VAL A 147 4.57 15.39 -12.51
C VAL A 147 5.13 16.53 -13.34
N HIS A 148 4.79 16.51 -14.62
CA HIS A 148 5.19 17.52 -15.61
C HIS A 148 4.34 18.77 -15.51
#